data_AF-A0A7J9QA85-F1
#
_entry.id   AF-A0A7J9QA85-F1
#
_cell.length_a   1.000
_cell.length_b   1.000
_cell.length_c   1.000
_cell.angle_alpha   90.00
_cell.angle_beta   90.00
_cell.angle_gamma   90.00
#
_symmetry.space_group_name_H-M   'P 1'
#
loop_
_entity.id
_entity.type
_entity.pdbx_description
1 polymer ?
#
loop_
_entity_poly.entity_id
_entity_poly.type
_entity_poly.pdbx_seq_one_letter_code
_entity_poly.pdbx_strand_id
1 'polypeptide(L)'
;MNSLGNIIGEICKVVLPIKQEFYPGNPDSEIAICTLASISLLDDLKDSGILIKVAIIGRLFTENKGIDSMIQYVNENKKIKKIILCGKEVWGHKSGHSLLQLHKNGIDKNFRIINSVSPDPFLTVSKDMIEYFQNNITIIDLIGETNLEAISEKIKIP
;
A
#
# COMPACT_ATOMS: atom_id res chain seq x y z
N MET A 1 -14.74 8.61 20.70
CA MET A 1 -13.27 8.73 20.50
C MET A 1 -12.71 9.61 21.62
N ASN A 2 -11.71 9.13 22.37
CA ASN A 2 -11.22 9.80 23.58
C ASN A 2 -10.44 11.10 23.25
N SER A 3 -10.80 12.20 23.91
CA SER A 3 -10.15 13.53 23.80
C SER A 3 -8.63 13.47 23.98
N LEU A 4 -8.15 12.59 24.87
CA LEU A 4 -6.73 12.37 25.13
C LEU A 4 -5.96 11.86 23.90
N GLY A 5 -6.57 10.99 23.10
CA GLY A 5 -5.95 10.45 21.89
C GLY A 5 -5.75 11.52 20.81
N ASN A 6 -6.67 12.48 20.71
CA ASN A 6 -6.57 13.58 19.75
C ASN A 6 -5.44 14.55 20.13
N ILE A 7 -5.30 14.87 21.42
CA ILE A 7 -4.23 15.75 21.92
C ILE A 7 -2.86 15.11 21.68
N ILE A 8 -2.72 13.81 21.98
CA ILE A 8 -1.49 13.06 21.70
C ILE A 8 -1.20 13.06 20.19
N GLY A 9 -2.21 12.87 19.35
CA GLY A 9 -2.07 12.92 17.90
C GLY A 9 -1.55 14.25 17.37
N GLU A 10 -2.07 15.38 17.87
CA GLU A 10 -1.63 16.72 17.47
C GLU A 10 -0.20 17.03 17.94
N ILE A 11 0.15 16.64 19.19
CA ILE A 11 1.52 16.78 19.69
C ILE A 11 2.48 15.92 18.88
N CYS A 12 2.10 14.68 18.56
CA CYS A 12 2.89 13.79 17.72
C CYS A 12 3.14 14.38 16.33
N LYS A 13 2.18 15.05 15.68
CA LYS A 13 2.41 15.70 14.38
C LYS A 13 3.47 16.81 14.42
N VAL A 14 3.54 17.55 15.52
CA VAL A 14 4.50 18.66 15.69
C VAL A 14 5.88 18.14 16.09
N VAL A 15 5.92 17.15 16.99
CA VAL A 15 7.18 16.58 17.52
C VAL A 15 7.79 15.56 16.55
N LEU A 16 6.95 14.83 15.82
CA LEU A 16 7.30 13.83 14.82
C LEU A 16 6.55 14.17 13.53
N PRO A 17 7.05 15.13 12.72
CA PRO A 17 6.41 15.46 11.46
C PRO A 17 6.20 14.18 10.66
N ILE A 18 4.93 13.86 10.37
CA ILE A 18 4.57 12.69 9.59
C ILE A 18 5.22 12.88 8.23
N LYS A 19 6.30 12.14 7.99
CA LYS A 19 7.00 12.17 6.71
C LYS A 19 6.01 11.80 5.61
N GLN A 20 6.17 12.46 4.46
CA GLN A 20 5.37 12.22 3.27
C GLN A 20 5.22 10.71 3.00
N GLU A 21 3.98 10.23 2.95
CA GLU A 21 3.69 8.79 2.87
C GLU A 21 3.67 8.26 1.42
N PHE A 22 3.62 9.16 0.44
CA PHE A 22 3.59 8.83 -0.99
C PHE A 22 4.11 9.97 -1.87
N TYR A 23 4.50 9.60 -3.10
CA TYR A 23 4.88 10.47 -4.18
C TYR A 23 4.05 10.15 -5.44
N PRO A 24 3.23 11.10 -5.95
CA PRO A 24 2.53 10.93 -7.21
C PRO A 24 3.52 10.99 -8.39
N GLY A 25 3.25 10.21 -9.43
CA GLY A 25 4.04 10.16 -10.65
C GLY A 25 3.20 10.47 -11.90
N ASN A 26 3.36 9.67 -12.94
CA ASN A 26 2.64 9.80 -14.20
C ASN A 26 1.21 9.22 -14.07
N PRO A 27 0.14 10.04 -14.13
CA PRO A 27 -1.24 9.58 -13.95
C PRO A 27 -1.74 8.66 -15.07
N ASP A 28 -1.03 8.55 -16.18
CA ASP A 28 -1.34 7.62 -17.27
C ASP A 28 -0.67 6.25 -17.12
N SER A 29 0.21 6.08 -16.13
CA SER A 29 0.85 4.78 -15.87
C SER A 29 -0.11 3.78 -15.24
N GLU A 30 0.06 2.51 -15.60
CA GLU A 30 -0.70 1.39 -15.03
C GLU A 30 -0.02 0.77 -13.79
N ILE A 31 1.15 1.29 -13.39
CA ILE A 31 2.01 0.69 -12.38
C ILE A 31 2.04 1.57 -11.13
N ALA A 32 1.79 0.98 -9.96
CA ALA A 32 2.04 1.58 -8.67
C ALA A 32 3.12 0.79 -7.91
N ILE A 33 3.83 1.47 -7.00
CA ILE A 33 4.82 0.84 -6.11
C ILE A 33 4.41 1.05 -4.66
N CYS A 34 4.41 -0.02 -3.88
CA CYS A 34 4.17 0.01 -2.45
C CYS A 34 5.44 -0.42 -1.69
N THR A 35 6.02 0.45 -0.86
CA THR A 35 7.29 0.21 -0.15
C THR A 35 7.12 -0.25 1.30
N LEU A 36 5.89 -0.56 1.73
CA LEU A 36 5.57 -1.01 3.08
C LEU A 36 6.18 -0.11 4.17
N ALA A 37 6.97 -0.67 5.09
CA ALA A 37 7.63 0.05 6.17
C ALA A 37 8.89 0.81 5.71
N SER A 38 9.40 0.57 4.51
CA SER A 38 10.70 1.10 4.06
C SER A 38 10.62 2.56 3.61
N ILE A 39 10.91 3.48 4.53
CA ILE A 39 10.91 4.91 4.22
C ILE A 39 12.08 5.36 3.35
N SER A 40 13.29 4.86 3.59
CA SER A 40 14.45 5.21 2.78
C SER A 40 14.25 4.74 1.34
N LEU A 41 13.68 3.54 1.14
CA LEU A 41 13.35 3.02 -0.17
C LEU A 41 12.34 3.90 -0.93
N LEU A 42 11.36 4.47 -0.22
CA LEU A 42 10.41 5.41 -0.82
C LEU A 42 11.15 6.63 -1.39
N ASP A 43 12.04 7.22 -0.59
CA ASP A 43 12.83 8.40 -0.96
C ASP A 43 13.80 8.07 -2.11
N ASP A 44 14.52 6.96 -2.00
CA ASP A 44 15.48 6.48 -3.01
C ASP A 44 14.81 6.21 -4.37
N LEU A 45 13.63 5.56 -4.37
CA LEU A 45 12.86 5.32 -5.60
C LEU A 45 12.39 6.63 -6.23
N LYS A 46 11.93 7.59 -5.43
CA LYS A 46 11.53 8.91 -5.91
C LYS A 46 12.73 9.66 -6.52
N ASP A 47 13.88 9.63 -5.88
CA ASP A 47 15.10 10.31 -6.36
C ASP A 47 15.76 9.60 -7.54
N SER A 48 15.46 8.32 -7.79
CA SER A 48 15.92 7.58 -8.98
C SER A 48 15.27 8.04 -10.30
N GLY A 49 14.26 8.92 -10.24
CA GLY A 49 13.53 9.41 -11.42
C GLY A 49 12.44 8.45 -11.93
N ILE A 50 12.08 7.42 -11.17
CA ILE A 50 11.12 6.39 -11.59
C ILE A 50 9.67 6.90 -11.70
N LEU A 51 9.36 8.06 -11.11
CA LEU A 51 8.03 8.67 -11.08
C LEU A 51 7.42 8.90 -12.47
N ILE A 52 8.23 9.08 -13.52
CA ILE A 52 7.71 9.20 -14.89
C ILE A 52 7.12 7.88 -15.44
N LYS A 53 7.42 6.74 -14.81
CA LYS A 53 7.00 5.40 -15.23
C LYS A 53 5.90 4.79 -14.36
N VAL A 54 5.61 5.38 -13.20
CA VAL A 54 4.64 4.84 -12.23
C VAL A 54 3.59 5.90 -11.89
N ALA A 55 2.38 5.48 -11.57
CA ALA A 55 1.29 6.36 -11.17
C ALA A 55 1.53 6.96 -9.78
N ILE A 56 2.05 6.13 -8.87
CA ILE A 56 2.29 6.50 -7.48
C ILE A 56 3.33 5.56 -6.87
N ILE A 57 4.11 6.09 -5.93
CA ILE A 57 4.95 5.32 -5.02
C ILE A 57 4.46 5.66 -3.61
N GLY A 58 4.10 4.67 -2.82
CA GLY A 58 3.54 4.93 -1.49
C GLY A 58 3.89 3.86 -0.47
N ARG A 59 3.68 4.17 0.79
CA ARG A 59 3.84 3.22 1.89
C ARG A 59 2.50 2.62 2.27
N LEU A 60 2.57 1.45 2.91
CA LEU A 60 1.39 0.79 3.47
C LEU A 60 1.74 0.28 4.87
N PHE A 61 1.22 0.94 5.89
CA PHE A 61 1.54 0.65 7.29
C PHE A 61 0.55 -0.29 7.97
N THR A 62 -0.74 -0.02 7.80
CA THR A 62 -1.80 -0.72 8.52
C THR A 62 -2.50 -1.73 7.62
N GLU A 63 -2.91 -2.84 8.20
CA GLU A 63 -3.65 -3.94 7.60
C GLU A 63 -5.14 -3.64 7.36
N ASN A 64 -5.59 -2.44 7.72
CA ASN A 64 -6.97 -2.00 7.64
C ASN A 64 -7.09 -0.69 6.86
N LYS A 65 -7.04 0.47 7.52
CA LYS A 65 -7.23 1.80 6.92
C LYS A 65 -6.25 2.08 5.78
N GLY A 66 -5.01 1.61 5.88
CA GLY A 66 -4.03 1.73 4.80
C GLY A 66 -4.45 0.95 3.56
N ILE A 67 -4.97 -0.27 3.75
CA ILE A 67 -5.51 -1.11 2.67
C ILE A 67 -6.80 -0.51 2.11
N ASP A 68 -7.71 0.00 2.96
CA ASP A 68 -8.91 0.73 2.52
C ASP A 68 -8.54 1.90 1.59
N SER A 69 -7.61 2.76 2.03
CA SER A 69 -7.14 3.90 1.23
C SER A 69 -6.51 3.46 -0.10
N MET A 70 -5.75 2.37 -0.10
CA MET A 70 -5.15 1.82 -1.32
C MET A 70 -6.23 1.33 -2.30
N ILE A 71 -7.22 0.58 -1.82
CA ILE A 71 -8.31 0.05 -2.65
C ILE A 71 -9.15 1.19 -3.21
N GLN A 72 -9.46 2.20 -2.37
CA GLN A 72 -10.19 3.38 -2.81
C GLN A 72 -9.42 4.12 -3.90
N TYR A 73 -8.12 4.36 -3.71
CA TYR A 73 -7.28 5.03 -4.70
C TYR A 73 -7.24 4.28 -6.04
N VAL A 74 -7.11 2.95 -6.02
CA VAL A 74 -7.18 2.11 -7.23
C VAL A 74 -8.55 2.18 -7.90
N ASN A 75 -9.63 2.25 -7.12
CA ASN A 75 -10.97 2.40 -7.65
C ASN A 75 -11.20 3.76 -8.31
N GLU A 76 -10.60 4.82 -7.78
CA GLU A 76 -10.63 6.16 -8.37
C GLU A 76 -9.68 6.28 -9.59
N ASN A 77 -8.62 5.47 -9.62
CA ASN A 77 -7.59 5.48 -10.66
C ASN A 77 -7.53 4.13 -11.41
N LYS A 78 -8.61 3.84 -12.15
CA LYS A 78 -8.83 2.56 -12.86
C LYS A 78 -7.75 2.16 -13.89
N LYS A 79 -6.85 3.09 -14.26
CA LYS A 79 -5.67 2.82 -15.10
C LYS A 79 -4.65 1.94 -14.40
N ILE A 80 -4.54 1.99 -13.07
CA ILE A 80 -3.62 1.13 -12.33
C ILE A 80 -4.06 -0.32 -12.48
N LYS A 81 -3.16 -1.17 -12.99
CA LYS A 81 -3.33 -2.61 -13.19
C LYS A 81 -2.31 -3.44 -12.42
N LYS A 82 -1.20 -2.83 -11.99
CA LYS A 82 -0.07 -3.54 -11.38
C LYS A 82 0.41 -2.81 -10.13
N ILE A 83 0.61 -3.55 -9.05
CA ILE A 83 1.22 -3.05 -7.82
C ILE A 83 2.48 -3.86 -7.55
N ILE A 84 3.63 -3.20 -7.52
CA ILE A 84 4.88 -3.79 -7.04
C ILE A 84 4.92 -3.61 -5.52
N LEU A 85 4.83 -4.72 -4.78
CA LEU A 85 4.81 -4.72 -3.33
C LEU A 85 6.21 -5.09 -2.83
N CYS A 86 6.98 -4.11 -2.37
CA CYS A 86 8.37 -4.27 -1.97
C CYS A 86 8.67 -3.60 -0.62
N GLY A 87 9.93 -3.68 -0.20
CA GLY A 87 10.36 -3.14 1.08
C GLY A 87 10.09 -4.08 2.25
N LYS A 88 10.43 -3.61 3.45
CA LYS A 88 10.34 -4.39 4.68
C LYS A 88 8.89 -4.49 5.12
N GLU A 89 8.48 -5.71 5.49
CA GLU A 89 7.17 -5.93 6.11
C GLU A 89 7.01 -5.10 7.39
N VAL A 90 5.77 -4.67 7.66
CA VAL A 90 5.44 -3.90 8.84
C VAL A 90 5.34 -4.83 10.05
N TRP A 91 6.22 -4.63 11.02
CA TRP A 91 6.19 -5.42 12.25
C TRP A 91 4.87 -5.20 13.02
N GLY A 92 4.30 -6.30 13.53
CA GLY A 92 2.99 -6.30 14.19
C GLY A 92 1.82 -6.29 13.20
N HIS A 93 1.71 -5.24 12.39
CA HIS A 93 0.59 -5.05 11.45
C HIS A 93 0.60 -6.04 10.29
N LYS A 94 1.78 -6.42 9.77
CA LYS A 94 1.94 -7.32 8.61
C LYS A 94 1.02 -6.92 7.44
N SER A 95 1.08 -5.64 7.07
CA SER A 95 0.17 -5.06 6.09
C SER A 95 0.38 -5.64 4.68
N GLY A 96 1.62 -5.96 4.30
CA GLY A 96 1.93 -6.63 3.04
C GLY A 96 1.28 -8.01 2.96
N HIS A 97 1.46 -8.82 4.01
CA HIS A 97 0.77 -10.10 4.15
C HIS A 97 -0.75 -9.95 4.04
N SER A 98 -1.35 -9.00 4.76
CA SER A 98 -2.80 -8.78 4.70
C SER A 98 -3.28 -8.39 3.31
N LEU A 99 -2.54 -7.54 2.59
CA LEU A 99 -2.87 -7.16 1.21
C LEU A 99 -2.83 -8.38 0.28
N LEU A 100 -1.83 -9.25 0.41
CA LEU A 100 -1.73 -10.47 -0.39
C LEU A 100 -2.87 -11.45 -0.08
N GLN A 101 -3.24 -11.61 1.19
CA GLN A 101 -4.38 -12.45 1.57
C GLN A 101 -5.72 -11.89 1.10
N LEU A 102 -5.89 -10.56 1.12
CA LEU A 102 -7.06 -9.91 0.55
C LEU A 102 -7.15 -10.16 -0.95
N HIS A 103 -6.05 -9.94 -1.68
CA HIS A 103 -6.01 -10.14 -3.13
C HIS A 103 -6.40 -11.58 -3.49
N LYS A 104 -5.85 -12.56 -2.77
CA LYS A 104 -6.07 -13.98 -3.03
C LYS A 104 -7.43 -14.51 -2.56
N ASN A 105 -7.88 -14.13 -1.37
CA ASN A 105 -8.99 -14.79 -0.68
C ASN A 105 -10.20 -13.87 -0.44
N GLY A 106 -10.06 -12.57 -0.61
CA GLY A 106 -11.11 -11.59 -0.32
C GLY A 106 -11.36 -11.43 1.19
N ILE A 107 -12.62 -11.11 1.52
CA ILE A 107 -13.10 -10.87 2.88
C ILE A 107 -14.23 -11.82 3.26
N ASP A 108 -14.42 -12.06 4.56
CA ASP A 108 -15.55 -12.80 5.09
C ASP A 108 -16.81 -11.93 5.26
N LYS A 109 -17.87 -12.51 5.83
CA LYS A 109 -19.15 -11.82 6.08
C LYS A 109 -19.04 -10.61 7.03
N ASN A 110 -17.99 -10.55 7.84
CA ASN A 110 -17.72 -9.49 8.81
C ASN A 110 -16.67 -8.49 8.28
N PHE A 111 -16.35 -8.53 6.97
CA PHE A 111 -15.31 -7.71 6.35
C PHE A 111 -13.89 -7.96 6.89
N ARG A 112 -13.65 -9.14 7.49
CA ARG A 112 -12.31 -9.57 7.86
C ARG A 112 -11.59 -10.15 6.66
N ILE A 113 -10.34 -9.77 6.43
CA ILE A 113 -9.49 -10.37 5.39
C ILE A 113 -9.26 -11.86 5.71
N ILE A 114 -9.66 -12.73 4.78
CA ILE A 114 -9.58 -14.18 4.95
C ILE A 114 -8.11 -14.63 4.97
N ASN A 115 -7.73 -15.43 5.95
CA ASN A 115 -6.37 -15.93 6.22
C ASN A 115 -5.34 -14.87 6.62
N SER A 116 -5.74 -13.62 6.88
CA SER A 116 -4.81 -12.66 7.48
C SER A 116 -4.48 -13.04 8.93
N VAL A 117 -3.19 -13.08 9.24
CA VAL A 117 -2.63 -13.30 10.59
C VAL A 117 -2.39 -11.99 11.35
N SER A 118 -2.77 -10.86 10.77
CA SER A 118 -2.66 -9.54 11.39
C SER A 118 -3.67 -9.39 12.54
N PRO A 119 -3.39 -8.51 13.52
CA PRO A 119 -4.26 -8.35 14.68
C PRO A 119 -5.63 -7.78 14.33
N ASP A 120 -5.71 -6.77 13.45
CA ASP A 120 -6.97 -6.06 13.13
C ASP A 120 -7.29 -5.91 11.62
N PRO A 121 -7.32 -7.00 10.82
CA PRO A 121 -7.50 -6.97 9.37
C PRO A 121 -8.98 -6.87 8.96
N PHE A 122 -9.66 -5.81 9.41
CA PHE A 122 -11.05 -5.52 9.03
C PHE A 122 -11.11 -4.30 8.12
N LEU A 123 -11.82 -4.44 7.01
CA LEU A 123 -11.96 -3.39 6.00
C LEU A 123 -13.30 -2.68 6.10
N THR A 124 -13.35 -1.44 5.59
CA THR A 124 -14.57 -0.63 5.55
C THR A 124 -15.02 -0.28 4.13
N VAL A 125 -14.15 -0.47 3.13
CA VAL A 125 -14.51 -0.32 1.71
C VAL A 125 -15.58 -1.33 1.27
N SER A 126 -16.32 -0.99 0.22
CA SER A 126 -17.40 -1.85 -0.29
C SER A 126 -16.87 -3.15 -0.90
N LYS A 127 -17.71 -4.18 -0.92
CA LYS A 127 -17.40 -5.46 -1.57
C LYS A 127 -17.07 -5.29 -3.04
N ASP A 128 -17.82 -4.47 -3.77
CA ASP A 128 -17.59 -4.20 -5.19
C ASP A 128 -16.21 -3.59 -5.45
N MET A 129 -15.74 -2.70 -4.56
CA MET A 129 -14.39 -2.13 -4.66
C MET A 129 -13.30 -3.18 -4.43
N ILE A 130 -13.52 -4.09 -3.48
CA ILE A 130 -12.64 -5.22 -3.19
C ILE A 130 -12.62 -6.20 -4.37
N GLU A 131 -13.77 -6.60 -4.89
CA GLU A 131 -13.88 -7.51 -6.03
C GLU A 131 -13.23 -6.90 -7.28
N TYR A 132 -13.43 -5.60 -7.52
CA TYR A 132 -12.72 -4.89 -8.58
C TYR A 132 -11.20 -5.01 -8.38
N PHE A 133 -10.71 -4.74 -7.17
CA PHE A 133 -9.29 -4.82 -6.85
C PHE A 133 -8.73 -6.24 -7.11
N GLN A 134 -9.41 -7.29 -6.62
CA GLN A 134 -8.98 -8.68 -6.81
C GLN A 134 -8.91 -9.07 -8.30
N ASN A 135 -9.89 -8.65 -9.10
CA ASN A 135 -10.00 -9.07 -10.50
C ASN A 135 -9.14 -8.25 -11.46
N ASN A 136 -8.78 -7.01 -11.12
CA ASN A 136 -8.15 -6.07 -12.06
C ASN A 136 -6.71 -5.71 -11.71
N ILE A 137 -6.24 -6.06 -10.51
CA ILE A 137 -4.90 -5.73 -10.05
C ILE A 137 -4.04 -6.98 -10.00
N THR A 138 -2.85 -6.91 -10.57
CA THR A 138 -1.79 -7.88 -10.37
C THR A 138 -0.82 -7.36 -9.32
N ILE A 139 -0.60 -8.12 -8.26
CA ILE A 139 0.41 -7.80 -7.24
C ILE A 139 1.68 -8.59 -7.56
N ILE A 140 2.80 -7.88 -7.74
CA ILE A 140 4.13 -8.48 -7.80
C ILE A 140 4.70 -8.46 -6.39
N ASP A 141 4.74 -9.63 -5.75
CA ASP A 141 5.27 -9.80 -4.41
C ASP A 141 6.80 -9.80 -4.42
N LEU A 142 7.38 -8.75 -3.84
CA LEU A 142 8.80 -8.57 -3.57
C LEU A 142 9.01 -8.15 -2.10
N ILE A 143 8.14 -8.60 -1.18
CA ILE A 143 8.29 -8.26 0.24
C ILE A 143 9.68 -8.71 0.72
N GLY A 144 10.39 -7.79 1.38
CA GLY A 144 11.76 -7.97 1.84
C GLY A 144 12.82 -7.45 0.87
N GLU A 145 12.49 -7.23 -0.40
CA GLU A 145 13.41 -6.65 -1.39
C GLU A 145 13.53 -5.13 -1.20
N THR A 146 14.76 -4.63 -1.20
CA THR A 146 15.08 -3.20 -1.07
C THR A 146 16.08 -2.71 -2.10
N ASN A 147 16.56 -3.57 -2.99
CA ASN A 147 17.46 -3.21 -4.08
C ASN A 147 16.70 -2.47 -5.20
N LEU A 148 17.12 -1.25 -5.48
CA LEU A 148 16.47 -0.37 -6.47
C LEU A 148 16.49 -0.95 -7.89
N GLU A 149 17.59 -1.60 -8.29
CA GLU A 149 17.73 -2.17 -9.63
C GLU A 149 16.76 -3.34 -9.81
N ALA A 150 16.73 -4.27 -8.84
CA ALA A 150 15.82 -5.42 -8.85
C ALA A 150 14.34 -5.00 -8.89
N ILE A 151 13.96 -3.96 -8.14
CA ILE A 151 12.60 -3.40 -8.16
C ILE A 151 12.31 -2.73 -9.51
N SER A 152 13.26 -1.94 -10.03
CA SER A 152 13.10 -1.21 -11.30
C SER A 152 12.98 -2.13 -12.51
N GLU A 153 13.58 -3.31 -12.48
CA GLU A 153 13.42 -4.32 -13.53
C GLU A 153 11.98 -4.81 -13.65
N LYS A 154 11.22 -4.88 -12.55
CA LYS A 154 9.82 -5.34 -12.57
C LYS A 154 8.85 -4.35 -13.19
N ILE A 155 9.25 -3.09 -13.34
CA ILE A 155 8.46 -2.05 -14.03
C ILE A 155 8.49 -2.25 -15.54
N LYS A 156 9.54 -2.87 -16.08
CA LYS A 156 9.72 -3.08 -17.53
C LYS A 156 8.95 -4.28 -18.08
N ILE A 157 8.36 -5.10 -17.21
CA ILE A 157 7.67 -6.33 -17.60
C ILE A 157 6.23 -5.97 -17.95
N PRO A 158 5.76 -6.20 -19.20
CA PRO A 158 4.36 -6.06 -19.56
C PRO A 158 3.48 -7.01 -18.73
#